data_AF-A0A2P4XGS2-F1
#
_entry.id   AF-A0A2P4XGS2-F1
#
_cell.length_a   1.000
_cell.length_b   1.000
_cell.length_c   1.000
_cell.angle_alpha   90.00
_cell.angle_beta   90.00
_cell.angle_gamma   90.00
#
_symmetry.space_group_name_H-M   'P 1'
#
loop_
_entity.id
_entity.type
_entity.pdbx_description
1 polymer ?
#
loop_
_entity_poly.entity_id
_entity_poly.type
_entity_poly.pdbx_seq_one_letter_code
_entity_poly.pdbx_strand_id
1 'polypeptide(L)'
;MPWILWREAFRFAVEVVNVSPSRALGGKTPYTRRFKERPNVELLPIWGCIVHVFTPKVLQANKLENTGKLGMFVGFAKHSESIQVLNLRTGKIQEQRSVVFDEGWTGERSYVEHLLQ
;
A
#
# COMPACT_ATOMS: atom_id res chain seq x y z
N MET A 1 -8.30 -11.47 8.23
CA MET A 1 -6.96 -11.23 7.63
C MET A 1 -6.16 -12.53 7.63
N PRO A 2 -5.46 -12.88 6.53
CA PRO A 2 -4.55 -14.02 6.50
C PRO A 2 -3.39 -13.85 7.50
N TRP A 3 -3.00 -14.91 8.22
CA TRP A 3 -1.88 -14.89 9.18
C TRP A 3 -0.57 -14.39 8.57
N ILE A 4 -0.36 -14.67 7.27
CA ILE A 4 0.86 -14.31 6.55
C ILE A 4 1.09 -12.80 6.42
N LEU A 5 0.03 -11.98 6.54
CA LEU A 5 0.09 -10.52 6.40
C LEU A 5 0.17 -9.76 7.73
N TRP A 6 0.24 -10.47 8.86
CA TRP A 6 0.20 -9.84 10.18
C TRP A 6 1.38 -8.89 10.40
N ARG A 7 2.55 -9.24 9.87
CA ARG A 7 3.76 -8.42 9.99
C ARG A 7 3.60 -7.09 9.27
N GLU A 8 3.02 -7.12 8.08
CA GLU A 8 2.77 -5.97 7.20
C GLU A 8 1.68 -5.09 7.78
N ALA A 9 0.58 -5.71 8.24
CA ALA A 9 -0.50 -5.02 8.94
C ALA A 9 0.01 -4.30 10.20
N PHE A 10 0.84 -4.96 11.01
CA PHE A 10 1.43 -4.35 12.21
C PHE A 10 2.32 -3.16 11.88
N ARG A 11 3.18 -3.28 10.85
CA ARG A 11 4.01 -2.15 10.39
C ARG A 11 3.17 -0.97 9.93
N PHE A 12 2.12 -1.22 9.15
CA PHE A 12 1.23 -0.17 8.70
C PHE A 12 0.50 0.50 9.87
N ALA A 13 0.06 -0.26 10.88
CA ALA A 13 -0.55 0.30 12.08
C ALA A 13 0.39 1.27 12.81
N VAL A 14 1.70 0.97 12.85
CA VAL A 14 2.70 1.89 13.41
C VAL A 14 2.79 3.19 12.60
N GLU A 15 2.75 3.12 11.26
CA GLU A 15 2.73 4.31 10.41
C GLU A 15 1.50 5.18 10.67
N VAL A 16 0.31 4.56 10.78
CA VAL A 16 -0.93 5.26 11.15
C VAL A 16 -0.78 5.96 12.51
N VAL A 17 -0.24 5.26 13.52
CA VAL A 17 -0.02 5.84 14.85
C VAL A 17 0.97 7.01 14.79
N ASN A 18 2.01 6.95 13.96
CA ASN A 18 2.99 8.02 13.81
C ASN A 18 2.38 9.31 13.27
N VAL A 19 1.37 9.22 12.41
CA VAL A 19 0.67 10.38 11.84
C VAL A 19 -0.62 10.73 12.59
N SER A 20 -1.05 9.92 13.56
CA SER A 20 -2.25 10.16 14.34
C SER A 20 -1.99 11.12 15.53
N PRO A 21 -2.97 11.98 15.88
CA PRO A 21 -2.89 12.79 17.10
C PRO A 21 -2.79 11.92 18.35
N SER A 22 -1.89 12.28 19.26
CA SER A 22 -1.75 11.60 20.55
C SER A 22 -2.09 12.53 21.71
N ARG A 23 -2.93 12.06 22.65
CA ARG A 23 -3.25 12.78 23.89
C ARG A 23 -2.01 13.08 24.72
N ALA A 24 -1.08 12.13 24.79
CA ALA A 24 0.18 12.28 25.52
C ALA A 24 1.08 13.40 24.95
N LEU A 25 0.86 13.77 23.68
CA LEU A 25 1.59 14.84 23.00
C LEU A 25 0.76 16.13 22.88
N GLY A 26 -0.32 16.27 23.64
CA GLY A 26 -1.20 17.43 23.60
C GLY A 26 -1.90 17.59 22.25
N GLY A 27 -2.31 16.48 21.62
CA GLY A 27 -2.96 16.48 20.31
C GLY A 27 -2.01 16.60 19.11
N LYS A 28 -0.69 16.66 19.34
CA LYS A 28 0.30 16.59 18.25
C LYS A 28 0.53 15.13 17.83
N THR A 29 0.94 14.95 16.58
CA THR A 29 1.34 13.63 16.06
C THR A 29 2.80 13.35 16.41
N PRO A 30 3.19 12.08 16.65
CA PRO A 30 4.59 11.71 16.82
C PRO A 30 5.49 12.20 15.68
N TYR A 31 5.02 12.10 14.43
CA TYR A 31 5.71 12.63 13.25
C TYR A 31 5.99 14.12 13.38
N THR A 32 4.97 14.92 13.69
CA THR A 32 5.12 16.38 13.87
C THR A 32 6.08 16.71 15.00
N ARG A 33 6.05 15.93 16.08
CA ARG A 33 6.95 16.17 17.22
C ARG A 33 8.41 15.95 16.84
N ARG A 34 8.68 14.93 16.01
CA ARG A 34 10.00 14.52 15.53
C ARG A 34 10.53 15.44 14.43
N PHE A 35 9.78 15.63 13.36
CA PHE A 35 10.24 16.34 12.15
C PHE A 35 9.89 17.83 12.14
N LYS A 36 9.09 18.31 13.10
CA LYS A 36 8.58 19.70 13.18
C LYS A 36 7.72 20.13 11.99
N GLU A 37 7.28 19.18 11.18
CA GLU A 37 6.42 19.37 10.02
C GLU A 37 5.12 18.58 10.18
N ARG A 38 4.01 19.07 9.62
CA ARG A 38 2.74 18.33 9.62
C ARG A 38 2.84 17.16 8.62
N PRO A 39 2.44 15.93 8.99
CA PRO A 39 2.41 14.84 8.04
C PRO A 39 1.37 15.13 6.96
N ASN A 40 1.69 14.83 5.70
CA ASN A 40 0.69 14.79 4.64
C ASN A 40 -0.03 13.43 4.71
N VAL A 41 -1.29 13.44 5.16
CA VAL A 41 -2.10 12.23 5.31
C VAL A 41 -2.56 11.67 3.96
N GLU A 42 -2.60 12.49 2.90
CA GLU A 42 -2.93 12.03 1.54
C GLU A 42 -1.88 11.05 1.00
N LEU A 43 -0.66 11.08 1.55
CA LEU A 43 0.41 10.13 1.21
C LEU A 43 0.31 8.81 1.98
N LEU A 44 -0.74 8.61 2.79
CA LEU A 44 -1.00 7.39 3.53
C LEU A 44 -2.22 6.66 2.94
N PRO A 45 -2.02 5.74 1.98
CA PRO A 45 -3.13 5.04 1.35
C PRO A 45 -3.85 4.09 2.31
N ILE A 46 -5.09 3.74 2.01
CA ILE A 46 -5.88 2.76 2.78
C ILE A 46 -5.23 1.37 2.66
N TRP A 47 -4.82 0.79 3.79
CA TRP A 47 -4.29 -0.56 3.82
C TRP A 47 -5.28 -1.59 3.28
N GLY A 48 -4.80 -2.49 2.42
CA GLY A 48 -5.64 -3.49 1.79
C GLY A 48 -6.48 -2.97 0.61
N CYS A 49 -6.28 -1.72 0.17
CA CYS A 49 -6.88 -1.25 -1.08
C CYS A 49 -6.29 -1.95 -2.30
N ILE A 50 -7.04 -1.95 -3.40
CA ILE A 50 -6.56 -2.45 -4.67
C ILE A 50 -5.53 -1.49 -5.24
N VAL A 51 -4.49 -2.07 -5.84
CA VAL A 51 -3.46 -1.32 -6.56
C VAL A 51 -3.28 -1.87 -7.96
N HIS A 52 -3.18 -0.94 -8.90
CA HIS A 52 -2.80 -1.22 -10.27
C HIS A 52 -1.29 -1.00 -10.40
N VAL A 53 -0.55 -2.10 -10.58
CA VAL A 53 0.89 -2.08 -10.78
C VAL A 53 1.17 -1.95 -12.26
N PHE A 54 1.93 -0.92 -12.65
CA PHE A 54 2.28 -0.64 -14.03
C PHE A 54 3.72 -1.08 -14.34
N THR A 55 3.87 -1.93 -15.36
CA THR A 55 5.20 -2.24 -15.91
C THR A 55 5.74 -1.04 -16.70
N PRO A 56 6.94 -0.53 -16.39
CA PRO A 56 7.56 0.55 -17.17
C PRO A 56 7.65 0.19 -18.66
N LYS A 57 7.37 1.15 -19.55
CA LYS A 57 7.34 0.93 -21.01
C LYS A 57 8.61 0.27 -21.56
N VAL A 58 9.76 0.57 -20.97
CA VAL A 58 11.07 0.03 -21.39
C VAL A 58 11.20 -1.48 -21.14
N LEU A 59 10.45 -2.02 -20.18
CA LEU A 59 10.45 -3.45 -19.82
C LEU A 59 9.27 -4.21 -20.44
N GLN A 60 8.40 -3.53 -21.20
CA GLN A 60 7.28 -4.17 -21.88
C GLN A 60 7.80 -4.88 -23.13
N ALA A 61 7.40 -6.14 -23.31
CA ALA A 61 7.74 -6.90 -24.51
C ALA A 61 7.06 -6.32 -25.75
N ASN A 62 5.86 -5.73 -25.60
CA ASN A 62 5.11 -5.05 -26.66
C ASN A 62 4.26 -3.90 -26.09
N LYS A 63 3.96 -2.88 -26.93
CA LYS A 63 3.13 -1.71 -26.57
C LYS A 63 1.70 -2.05 -26.09
N LEU A 64 1.22 -3.26 -26.38
CA LEU A 64 -0.11 -3.78 -26.01
C LEU A 64 -0.06 -4.80 -24.87
N GLU A 65 1.11 -5.05 -24.29
CA GLU A 65 1.21 -6.00 -23.18
C GLU A 65 0.43 -5.46 -21.97
N ASN A 66 -0.43 -6.31 -21.39
CA ASN A 66 -1.36 -5.91 -20.34
C ASN A 66 -0.60 -5.30 -19.16
N THR A 67 -0.70 -3.98 -19.03
CA THR A 67 0.21 -3.20 -18.19
C THR A 67 -0.22 -3.21 -16.73
N GLY A 68 -1.50 -3.53 -16.44
CA GLY A 68 -2.08 -3.43 -15.11
C GLY A 68 -2.11 -4.76 -14.38
N LYS A 69 -1.02 -5.12 -13.69
CA LYS A 69 -1.09 -6.23 -12.73
C LYS A 69 -1.85 -5.75 -11.50
N LEU A 70 -2.92 -6.43 -11.16
CA LEU A 70 -3.67 -6.15 -9.93
C LEU A 70 -2.93 -6.70 -8.72
N GLY A 71 -2.91 -5.91 -7.66
CA GLY A 71 -2.43 -6.32 -6.36
C GLY A 71 -3.21 -5.64 -5.25
N MET A 72 -2.79 -5.90 -4.02
CA MET A 72 -3.33 -5.27 -2.82
C MET A 72 -2.20 -4.56 -2.08
N PHE A 73 -2.44 -3.32 -1.67
CA PHE A 73 -1.48 -2.56 -0.88
C PHE A 73 -1.33 -3.17 0.52
N VAL A 74 -0.09 -3.46 0.91
CA VAL A 74 0.21 -4.04 2.24
C VAL A 74 1.19 -3.20 3.06
N GLY A 75 1.86 -2.21 2.47
CA GLY A 75 2.75 -1.30 3.20
C GLY A 75 3.80 -0.65 2.32
N PHE A 76 4.79 -0.01 2.95
CA PHE A 76 5.88 0.70 2.29
C PHE A 76 7.18 -0.11 2.33
N ALA A 77 8.03 0.02 1.31
CA ALA A 77 9.35 -0.59 1.31
C ALA A 77 10.27 0.11 2.32
N LYS A 78 11.21 -0.63 2.90
CA LYS A 78 12.09 -0.12 3.98
C LYS A 78 13.24 0.75 3.46
N HIS A 79 13.71 0.45 2.24
CA HIS A 79 14.95 1.00 1.69
C HIS A 79 14.75 1.68 0.34
N SER A 80 13.50 1.85 -0.10
CA SER A 80 13.16 2.49 -1.37
C SER A 80 11.82 3.21 -1.26
N GLU A 81 11.54 4.11 -2.20
CA GLU A 81 10.23 4.75 -2.38
C GLU A 81 9.18 3.79 -2.98
N SER A 82 9.46 2.48 -2.98
CA SER A 82 8.55 1.48 -3.54
C SER A 82 7.47 1.13 -2.54
N ILE A 83 6.36 0.67 -3.09
CA ILE A 83 5.20 0.18 -2.35
C ILE A 83 5.25 -1.34 -2.28
N GLN A 84 4.96 -1.90 -1.11
CA GLN A 84 4.79 -3.34 -0.95
C GLN A 84 3.38 -3.72 -1.37
N VAL A 85 3.31 -4.60 -2.36
CA VAL A 85 2.07 -5.04 -3.00
C VAL A 85 1.97 -6.55 -2.92
N LEU A 86 0.87 -7.06 -2.38
CA LEU A 86 0.51 -8.47 -2.50
C LEU A 86 -0.06 -8.70 -3.90
N ASN A 87 0.65 -9.48 -4.71
CA ASN A 87 0.14 -9.92 -5.99
C ASN A 87 -0.98 -10.95 -5.77
N LEU A 88 -2.22 -10.61 -6.13
CA LEU A 88 -3.40 -11.44 -5.84
C LEU A 88 -3.39 -12.78 -6.59
N ARG A 89 -2.70 -12.88 -7.74
CA ARG A 89 -2.59 -14.12 -8.52
C ARG A 89 -1.56 -15.08 -7.95
N THR A 90 -0.43 -14.57 -7.47
CA THR A 90 0.69 -15.40 -7.00
C THR A 90 0.77 -15.54 -5.48
N GLY A 91 0.05 -14.71 -4.74
CA GLY A 91 0.11 -14.64 -3.28
C GLY A 91 1.44 -14.13 -2.71
N LYS A 92 2.32 -13.56 -3.56
CA LYS A 92 3.63 -13.06 -3.16
C LYS A 92 3.60 -11.55 -2.96
N ILE A 93 4.30 -11.09 -1.93
CA ILE A 93 4.56 -9.67 -1.71
C ILE A 93 5.73 -9.25 -2.60
N GLN A 94 5.55 -8.17 -3.35
CA GLN A 94 6.55 -7.60 -4.25
C GLN A 94 6.67 -6.09 -4.01
N GLU A 95 7.87 -5.56 -4.15
CA GLU A 95 8.08 -4.11 -4.14
C GLU A 95 7.83 -3.55 -5.54
N GLN A 96 6.98 -2.53 -5.62
CA GLN A 96 6.56 -1.90 -6.88
C GLN A 96 6.62 -0.40 -6.76
N ARG A 97 7.29 0.27 -7.71
CA ARG A 97 7.44 1.73 -7.70
C ARG A 97 6.30 2.45 -8.39
N SER A 98 5.86 1.92 -9.53
CA SER A 98 4.81 2.54 -10.35
C SER A 98 3.47 1.89 -10.05
N VAL A 99 2.74 2.46 -9.08
CA VAL A 99 1.42 1.97 -8.67
C VAL A 99 0.40 3.11 -8.68
N VAL A 100 -0.85 2.75 -8.97
CA VAL A 100 -2.01 3.63 -8.74
C VAL A 100 -2.91 2.95 -7.72
N PHE A 101 -3.27 3.69 -6.68
CA PHE A 101 -4.16 3.23 -5.62
C PHE A 101 -5.61 3.44 -6.03
N ASP A 102 -6.41 2.38 -5.90
CA ASP A 102 -7.86 2.43 -6.04
C ASP A 102 -8.48 2.20 -4.66
N GLU A 103 -8.64 3.30 -3.93
CA GLU A 103 -9.08 3.31 -2.53
C GLU A 103 -10.60 3.17 -2.37
N GLY A 104 -11.37 3.25 -3.46
CA GLY A 104 -12.80 2.99 -3.46
C GLY A 104 -13.14 1.53 -3.14
N TRP A 105 -12.16 0.63 -3.31
CA TRP A 105 -12.31 -0.80 -3.09
C TRP A 105 -11.29 -1.27 -2.06
N THR A 106 -11.76 -1.53 -0.85
CA THR A 106 -11.04 -2.37 0.12
C THR A 106 -11.38 -3.81 -0.20
N GLY A 107 -10.38 -4.71 -0.25
CA GLY A 107 -10.51 -6.08 -0.78
C GLY A 107 -11.58 -6.95 -0.11
N GLU A 108 -12.85 -6.71 -0.41
CA GLU A 108 -13.95 -7.58 -0.05
C GLU A 108 -13.74 -8.89 -0.79
N ARG A 109 -13.93 -10.01 -0.09
CA ARG A 109 -13.57 -11.33 -0.60
C ARG A 109 -14.27 -11.64 -1.94
N SER A 110 -15.53 -11.25 -2.06
CA SER A 110 -16.34 -11.34 -3.28
C SER A 110 -15.69 -10.61 -4.46
N TYR A 111 -15.21 -9.37 -4.24
CA TYR A 111 -14.57 -8.57 -5.28
C TYR A 111 -13.21 -9.14 -5.69
N VAL A 112 -12.41 -9.59 -4.73
CA VAL A 112 -11.12 -10.25 -5.02
C VAL A 112 -11.33 -11.53 -5.82
N GLU A 113 -12.38 -12.31 -5.51
CA GLU A 113 -12.73 -13.52 -6.27
C GLU A 113 -13.18 -13.18 -7.71
N HIS A 114 -13.94 -12.09 -7.92
CA HIS A 114 -14.30 -11.61 -9.26
C HIS A 114 -13.09 -11.10 -10.07
N LEU A 115 -12.11 -10.46 -9.45
CA LEU A 115 -10.90 -9.95 -10.12
C LEU A 115 -9.93 -11.06 -10.56
N LEU A 116 -10.06 -12.26 -9.99
CA LEU A 116 -9.17 -13.40 -10.23
C LEU A 116 -9.71 -14.40 -11.27
N GLN A 117 -11.01 -14.32 -11.61
CA GLN A 117 -11.61 -15.05 -12.74
C GLN A 117 -11.05 -14.57 -14.08
#